data_AF-A0A6B3HVU9-F1
#
_entry.id   AF-A0A6B3HVU9-F1
#
_cell.length_a   1.000
_cell.length_b   1.000
_cell.length_c   1.000
_cell.angle_alpha   90.00
_cell.angle_beta   90.00
_cell.angle_gamma   90.00
#
_symmetry.space_group_name_H-M   'P 1'
#
loop_
_entity.id
_entity.type
_entity.pdbx_description
1 polymer ?
#
loop_
_entity_poly.entity_id
_entity_poly.type
_entity_poly.pdbx_seq_one_letter_code
_entity_poly.pdbx_strand_id
1 'polypeptide(L)'
;MTQRIRPGTVAVLALLLAAATGCTGQQPPAPAPSTPPSAARGAGGQDAEGPRPFTLLASGDVLPHSSVIDRAGVDAGGQGYDFAPMLKGVAPVVSRADLAICHMETVYG
;
A
#
# COMPACT_ATOMS: atom_id res chain seq x y z
N MET A 1 36.91 -16.83 32.13
CA MET A 1 36.88 -15.45 31.61
C MET A 1 35.48 -14.89 31.85
N THR A 2 35.28 -14.10 32.91
CA THR A 2 33.97 -13.53 33.27
C THR A 2 33.70 -12.29 32.43
N GLN A 3 32.73 -12.38 31.52
CA GLN A 3 32.27 -11.25 30.72
C GLN A 3 31.60 -10.22 31.65
N ARG A 4 32.29 -9.12 31.92
CA ARG A 4 31.69 -7.95 32.57
C ARG A 4 30.77 -7.27 31.57
N ILE A 5 29.47 -7.53 31.70
CA ILE A 5 28.43 -6.82 30.96
C ILE A 5 28.52 -5.35 31.34
N ARG A 6 28.89 -4.51 30.37
CA ARG A 6 29.07 -3.07 30.56
C ARG A 6 27.70 -2.44 30.89
N PRO A 7 27.59 -1.58 31.92
CA PRO A 7 26.32 -0.98 32.32
C PRO A 7 25.67 -0.13 31.21
N GLY A 8 26.46 0.30 30.21
CA GLY A 8 25.96 1.02 29.04
C GLY A 8 25.02 0.21 28.13
N THR A 9 25.17 -1.12 28.05
CA THR A 9 24.33 -1.95 27.18
C THR A 9 22.90 -2.09 27.71
N VAL A 10 22.72 -2.02 29.04
CA VAL A 10 21.39 -2.10 29.69
C VAL A 10 20.61 -0.80 29.48
N ALA A 11 21.29 0.35 29.53
CA ALA A 11 20.65 1.66 29.35
C ALA A 11 20.12 1.86 27.93
N VAL A 12 20.85 1.39 26.92
CA VAL A 12 20.42 1.49 25.50
C VAL A 12 19.19 0.62 25.22
N LEU A 13 19.11 -0.58 25.81
CA LEU A 13 17.95 -1.45 25.65
C LEU A 13 16.69 -0.83 26.26
N ALA A 14 16.80 -0.23 27.44
CA ALA A 14 15.67 0.42 28.13
C ALA A 14 15.11 1.62 27.33
N LEU A 15 15.97 2.41 26.69
CA LEU A 15 15.54 3.51 25.82
C LEU A 15 14.81 3.03 24.56
N LEU A 16 15.23 1.89 23.98
CA LEU A 16 14.60 1.33 22.78
C LEU A 16 13.19 0.78 23.06
N LEU A 17 12.92 0.22 24.24
CA LEU A 17 11.58 -0.27 24.59
C LEU A 17 10.56 0.86 24.88
N ALA A 18 11.01 2.01 25.37
CA ALA A 18 10.13 3.14 25.71
C ALA A 18 9.58 3.88 24.48
N ALA A 19 10.21 3.74 23.31
CA ALA A 19 9.80 4.42 22.08
C ALA A 19 8.60 3.76 21.36
N ALA A 20 8.14 2.57 21.79
CA ALA A 20 7.11 1.81 21.08
C ALA A 20 5.66 2.06 21.56
N THR A 21 5.44 2.80 22.66
CA THR A 21 4.10 2.90 23.30
C THR A 21 3.41 4.26 23.15
N GLY A 22 3.87 5.12 22.24
CA GLY A 22 3.47 6.53 22.19
C GLY A 22 2.32 6.95 21.26
N CYS A 23 1.67 6.03 20.53
CA CYS A 23 0.70 6.43 19.50
C CYS A 23 -0.66 5.71 19.63
N THR A 24 -1.33 5.84 20.78
CA THR A 24 -2.78 5.57 20.86
C THR A 24 -3.52 6.91 20.88
N GLY A 25 -3.62 7.55 19.72
CA GLY A 25 -4.47 8.72 19.54
C GLY A 25 -5.94 8.32 19.64
N GLN A 26 -6.62 8.81 20.67
CA GLN A 26 -8.05 8.62 20.89
C GLN A 26 -8.83 9.31 19.77
N GLN A 27 -9.49 8.54 18.90
CA GLN A 27 -10.29 9.08 17.80
C GLN A 27 -11.60 9.68 18.35
N PRO A 28 -11.95 10.95 18.04
CA PRO A 28 -13.24 11.52 18.40
C PRO A 28 -14.42 10.73 17.81
N PRO A 29 -15.60 10.75 18.44
CA PRO A 29 -16.79 10.11 17.89
C PRO A 29 -17.13 10.68 16.50
N ALA A 30 -17.41 9.80 15.55
CA ALA A 30 -17.81 10.18 14.20
C ALA A 30 -19.15 10.96 14.21
N PRO A 31 -19.34 11.97 13.34
CA PRO A 31 -20.63 12.64 13.16
C PRO A 31 -21.71 11.65 12.69
N ALA A 32 -22.96 11.89 13.12
CA ALA A 32 -24.11 11.10 12.68
C ALA A 32 -24.29 11.17 11.15
N PRO A 33 -24.70 10.07 10.50
CA PRO A 33 -24.89 10.04 9.05
C PRO A 33 -26.04 10.95 8.63
N SER A 34 -25.76 11.93 7.77
CA SER A 34 -26.76 12.68 7.02
C SER A 34 -27.19 11.88 5.79
N THR A 35 -28.48 11.82 5.53
CA THR A 35 -29.06 11.09 4.39
C THR A 35 -28.56 11.69 3.07
N PRO A 36 -27.90 10.91 2.19
CA PRO A 36 -27.45 11.43 0.91
C PRO A 36 -28.64 11.68 -0.04
N PRO A 37 -28.53 12.65 -0.96
CA PRO A 37 -29.53 12.87 -2.00
C PRO A 37 -29.60 11.64 -2.93
N SER A 38 -30.82 11.30 -3.34
CA SER A 38 -31.11 10.16 -4.23
C SER A 38 -30.41 10.37 -5.58
N ALA A 39 -29.37 9.59 -5.87
CA ALA A 39 -28.68 9.60 -7.15
C ALA A 39 -29.59 9.01 -8.24
N ALA A 40 -29.72 9.71 -9.37
CA ALA A 40 -30.49 9.25 -10.52
C ALA A 40 -29.93 7.91 -11.04
N ARG A 41 -30.78 6.88 -11.10
CA ARG A 41 -30.43 5.55 -11.61
C ARG A 41 -30.17 5.63 -13.13
N GLY A 42 -28.95 5.32 -13.56
CA GLY A 42 -28.64 5.03 -14.96
C GLY A 42 -29.37 3.76 -15.44
N ALA A 43 -29.69 3.72 -16.74
CA ALA A 43 -30.41 2.62 -17.37
C ALA A 43 -29.58 1.32 -17.32
N GLY A 44 -29.90 0.43 -16.38
CA GLY A 44 -29.28 -0.90 -16.25
C GLY A 44 -29.19 -1.46 -14.83
N GLY A 45 -29.49 -0.66 -13.79
CA GLY A 45 -29.42 -1.12 -12.40
C GLY A 45 -30.58 -2.04 -12.02
N GLN A 46 -30.39 -3.36 -12.17
CA GLN A 46 -31.14 -4.34 -11.38
C GLN A 46 -30.92 -4.01 -9.90
N ASP A 47 -32.00 -4.01 -9.12
CA ASP A 47 -32.11 -3.57 -7.72
C ASP A 47 -30.81 -3.65 -6.92
N ALA A 48 -30.02 -2.57 -6.99
CA ALA A 48 -28.81 -2.46 -6.21
C ALA A 48 -29.21 -2.23 -4.76
N GLU A 49 -28.80 -3.16 -3.89
CA GLU A 49 -28.94 -3.08 -2.44
C GLU A 49 -28.15 -1.87 -1.91
N GLY A 50 -28.80 -0.69 -1.94
CA GLY A 50 -28.23 0.58 -1.51
C GLY A 50 -26.91 0.99 -2.18
N PRO A 51 -26.39 2.19 -1.88
CA PRO A 51 -25.01 2.54 -2.20
C PRO A 51 -24.05 1.63 -1.43
N ARG A 52 -23.18 0.91 -2.14
CA ARG A 52 -22.08 0.15 -1.52
C ARG A 52 -20.81 1.02 -1.51
N PRO A 53 -20.02 1.03 -0.41
CA PRO A 53 -18.70 1.65 -0.41
C PRO A 53 -17.84 1.09 -1.55
N PHE A 54 -17.05 1.95 -2.18
CA PHE A 54 -16.14 1.59 -3.26
C PHE A 54 -14.81 2.32 -3.09
N THR A 55 -13.70 1.60 -3.24
CA THR A 55 -12.34 2.11 -3.09
C THR A 55 -11.61 2.10 -4.43
N LEU A 56 -11.30 3.28 -4.94
CA LEU A 56 -10.45 3.48 -6.11
C LEU A 56 -9.02 3.83 -5.66
N LEU A 57 -8.03 3.12 -6.19
CA LEU A 57 -6.63 3.52 -6.15
C LEU A 57 -6.22 4.02 -7.54
N ALA A 58 -5.70 5.23 -7.61
CA ALA A 58 -5.07 5.77 -8.80
C ALA A 58 -3.60 6.09 -8.50
N SER A 59 -2.72 5.63 -9.37
CA SER A 59 -1.27 5.90 -9.30
C SER A 59 -0.79 6.63 -10.56
N GLY A 60 0.44 7.12 -10.50
CA GLY A 60 1.13 7.71 -11.64
C GLY A 60 1.66 6.65 -12.61
N ASP A 61 2.67 7.04 -13.38
CA ASP A 61 3.27 6.20 -14.41
C ASP A 61 4.08 5.04 -13.81
N VAL A 62 3.95 3.87 -14.41
CA VAL A 62 4.98 2.84 -14.35
C VAL A 62 6.06 3.22 -15.37
N LEU A 63 7.28 3.44 -14.89
CA LEU A 63 8.43 3.91 -15.68
C LEU A 63 9.45 2.77 -15.89
N PRO A 64 9.23 1.80 -16.81
CA PRO A 64 10.17 0.71 -17.06
C PRO A 64 11.33 1.19 -17.94
N HIS A 65 12.20 2.05 -17.42
CA HIS A 65 13.45 2.42 -18.11
C HIS A 65 14.45 1.24 -18.12
N SER A 66 15.55 1.36 -18.86
CA SER A 66 16.53 0.28 -19.08
C SER A 66 16.95 -0.46 -17.80
N SER A 67 17.30 0.26 -16.73
CA SER A 67 17.70 -0.36 -15.46
C SER A 67 16.59 -1.18 -14.80
N VAL A 68 15.33 -0.79 -14.96
CA VAL A 68 14.16 -1.51 -14.45
C VAL A 68 13.89 -2.75 -15.31
N ILE A 69 14.00 -2.62 -16.64
CA ILE A 69 13.84 -3.74 -17.59
C ILE A 69 14.94 -4.79 -17.38
N ASP A 70 16.20 -4.36 -17.28
CA ASP A 70 17.35 -5.23 -17.04
C ASP A 70 17.16 -6.00 -15.73
N ARG A 71 16.68 -5.31 -14.69
CA ARG A 71 16.38 -5.94 -13.40
C ARG A 71 15.26 -6.97 -13.53
N ALA A 72 14.18 -6.63 -14.23
CA ALA A 72 13.07 -7.55 -14.47
C ALA A 72 13.53 -8.80 -15.25
N GLY A 73 14.48 -8.66 -16.17
CA GLY A 73 15.08 -9.80 -16.89
C GLY A 73 15.91 -10.70 -15.98
N VAL A 74 16.69 -10.12 -15.07
CA VAL A 74 17.41 -10.88 -14.01
C VAL A 74 16.43 -11.61 -13.11
N ASP A 75 15.37 -10.92 -12.66
CA ASP A 75 14.36 -11.47 -11.76
C ASP A 75 13.55 -12.60 -12.43
N ALA A 76 13.41 -12.59 -13.76
CA ALA A 76 12.81 -13.67 -14.55
C ALA A 76 13.76 -14.86 -14.84
N GLY A 77 14.98 -14.86 -14.31
CA GLY A 77 15.96 -15.91 -14.60
C GLY A 77 16.47 -15.89 -16.04
N GLY A 78 16.44 -14.71 -16.69
CA GLY A 78 16.91 -14.52 -18.06
C GLY A 78 15.93 -14.96 -19.15
N GLN A 79 14.67 -15.29 -18.79
CA GLN A 79 13.63 -15.64 -19.74
C GLN A 79 12.41 -14.74 -19.55
N GLY A 80 12.27 -13.72 -20.40
CA GLY A 80 11.22 -12.71 -20.27
C GLY A 80 11.54 -11.68 -19.19
N TYR A 81 10.51 -11.15 -18.55
CA TYR A 81 10.61 -10.08 -17.55
C TYR A 81 9.66 -10.33 -16.38
N ASP A 82 10.16 -10.22 -15.15
CA ASP A 82 9.37 -10.28 -13.92
C ASP A 82 9.54 -8.98 -13.12
N PHE A 83 8.49 -8.16 -13.12
CA PHE A 83 8.45 -6.89 -12.37
C PHE A 83 7.89 -7.05 -10.95
N ALA A 84 7.30 -8.21 -10.62
CA ALA A 84 6.63 -8.42 -9.34
C ALA A 84 7.57 -8.26 -8.13
N PRO A 85 8.84 -8.71 -8.17
CA PRO A 85 9.77 -8.50 -7.07
C PRO A 85 10.03 -7.03 -6.75
N MET A 86 10.11 -6.17 -7.77
CA MET A 86 10.30 -4.72 -7.60
C MET A 86 9.04 -4.04 -7.05
N LEU A 87 7.85 -4.51 -7.45
CA LEU A 87 6.56 -3.93 -7.05
C LEU A 87 5.98 -4.53 -5.76
N LYS A 88 6.61 -5.53 -5.14
CA LYS A 88 6.08 -6.20 -3.95
C LYS A 88 5.70 -5.24 -2.80
N GLY A 89 6.39 -4.11 -2.69
CA GLY A 89 6.16 -3.11 -1.64
C GLY A 89 4.78 -2.44 -1.71
N VAL A 90 4.14 -2.40 -2.88
CA VAL A 90 2.82 -1.76 -3.04
C VAL A 90 1.65 -2.74 -2.89
N ALA A 91 1.90 -4.05 -2.79
CA ALA A 91 0.83 -5.05 -2.68
C ALA A 91 -0.19 -4.74 -1.55
N PRO A 92 0.22 -4.36 -0.32
CA PRO A 92 -0.75 -4.10 0.75
C PRO A 92 -1.71 -2.93 0.48
N VAL A 93 -1.32 -1.96 -0.36
CA VAL A 93 -2.19 -0.83 -0.72
C VAL A 93 -3.05 -1.13 -1.94
N VAL A 94 -2.49 -1.83 -2.94
CA VAL A 94 -3.21 -2.24 -4.15
C VAL A 94 -4.29 -3.29 -3.82
N SER A 95 -3.98 -4.28 -2.97
CA SER A 95 -4.92 -5.35 -2.62
C SER A 95 -6.14 -4.92 -1.80
N ARG A 96 -6.19 -3.66 -1.34
CA ARG A 96 -7.32 -3.10 -0.59
C ARG A 96 -8.29 -2.31 -1.48
N ALA A 97 -7.92 -2.03 -2.73
CA ALA A 97 -8.76 -1.30 -3.66
C ALA A 97 -9.71 -2.27 -4.39
N ASP A 98 -10.93 -1.81 -4.66
CA ASP A 98 -11.87 -2.52 -5.54
C ASP A 98 -11.46 -2.37 -7.01
N LEU A 99 -10.82 -1.23 -7.33
CA LEU A 99 -10.19 -0.97 -8.62
C LEU A 99 -8.89 -0.18 -8.41
N ALA A 100 -7.81 -0.67 -8.99
CA ALA A 100 -6.52 0.01 -9.05
C ALA A 100 -6.16 0.34 -10.50
N ILE A 101 -5.86 1.61 -10.77
CA ILE A 101 -5.42 2.10 -12.08
C ILE A 101 -4.04 2.74 -11.91
N CYS A 102 -3.15 2.46 -12.86
CA CYS A 102 -1.90 3.19 -13.04
C CYS A 102 -1.80 3.64 -14.50
N HIS A 103 -0.98 4.65 -14.74
CA HIS A 103 -0.62 5.03 -16.09
C HIS A 103 0.58 4.18 -16.52
N MET A 104 0.65 3.85 -17.80
CA MET A 104 1.84 3.25 -18.39
C MET A 104 2.57 4.34 -19.15
N GLU A 105 3.86 4.53 -18.84
CA GLU A 105 4.76 5.30 -19.70
C GLU A 105 4.77 4.74 -21.12
N THR A 106 5.29 5.54 -22.04
CA THR A 106 5.59 5.15 -23.41
C THR A 106 6.24 3.77 -23.44
N VAL A 107 5.58 2.82 -24.08
CA VAL A 107 6.07 1.44 -24.19
C VAL A 107 7.31 1.46 -25.09
N TYR A 108 8.43 0.96 -24.56
CA TYR A 108 9.62 0.69 -25.37
C TYR A 108 9.37 -0.54 -26.25
N GLY A 109 9.68 -0.43 -27.54
CA GLY A 109 9.58 -1.50 -28.53
C GLY A 109 10.80 -1.49 -29.45
#